data_AF-A0A816XRQ9-F1
#
_entry.id   AF-A0A816XRQ9-F1
#
_cell.length_a   1.000
_cell.length_b   1.000
_cell.length_c   1.000
_cell.angle_alpha   90.00
_cell.angle_beta   90.00
_cell.angle_gamma   90.00
#
_symmetry.space_group_name_H-M   'P 1'
#
loop_
_entity.id
_entity.type
_entity.pdbx_description
1 polymer ?
#
loop_
_entity_poly.entity_id
_entity_poly.type
_entity_poly.pdbx_seq_one_letter_code
_entity_poly.pdbx_strand_id
1 'polypeptide(L)'
;TTNGQVVAGGKGEGNGLHQLNEPIDVLIDKETDSLIICDWGNDRVVRWSRRSGTTQGEVLIDNINCCGLAMDEQRYLYVSDWKKHEVRRY
;
A
#
# COMPACT_ATOMS: atom_id res chain seq x y z
N THR A 1 -23.67 -4.59 15.50
CA THR A 1 -22.95 -5.05 14.30
C THR A 1 -21.82 -4.07 14.04
N THR A 2 -20.57 -4.52 14.08
CA THR A 2 -19.42 -3.68 13.69
C THR A 2 -19.32 -3.71 12.17
N ASN A 3 -19.79 -2.65 11.52
CA ASN A 3 -19.62 -2.51 10.08
C ASN A 3 -18.18 -2.11 9.80
N GLY A 4 -17.48 -2.90 8.97
CA GLY A 4 -16.17 -2.49 8.46
C GLY A 4 -16.29 -1.20 7.63
N GLN A 5 -15.26 -0.37 7.68
CA GLN A 5 -15.16 0.86 6.89
C GLN A 5 -14.11 0.70 5.80
N VAL A 6 -14.45 1.08 4.57
CA VAL A 6 -13.46 1.21 3.49
C VAL A 6 -12.64 2.47 3.76
N VAL A 7 -11.33 2.31 3.94
CA VAL A 7 -10.39 3.41 4.26
C VAL A 7 -9.38 3.68 3.13
N ALA A 8 -9.31 2.81 2.14
CA ALA A 8 -8.52 2.99 0.91
C ALA A 8 -9.21 2.30 -0.28
N GLY A 9 -9.11 2.88 -1.46
CA GLY A 9 -9.78 2.40 -2.66
C GLY A 9 -11.31 2.57 -2.61
N GLY A 10 -12.06 1.52 -2.98
CA GLY A 10 -13.52 1.53 -2.98
C GLY A 10 -14.17 2.25 -4.19
N LYS A 11 -13.39 2.48 -5.24
CA LYS A 11 -13.82 3.14 -6.49
C LYS A 11 -13.70 2.23 -7.71
N GLY A 12 -13.88 0.93 -7.49
CA GLY A 12 -13.62 -0.11 -8.50
C GLY A 12 -12.13 -0.38 -8.68
N GLU A 13 -11.86 -1.49 -9.36
CA GLU A 13 -10.52 -1.88 -9.78
C GLU A 13 -9.95 -0.86 -10.79
N GLY A 14 -8.67 -0.54 -10.66
CA GLY A 14 -7.96 0.31 -11.61
C GLY A 14 -6.67 0.91 -11.06
N ASN A 15 -5.98 1.68 -11.89
CA ASN A 15 -4.67 2.25 -11.60
C ASN A 15 -4.70 3.74 -11.21
N GLY A 16 -5.88 4.37 -11.17
CA GLY A 16 -6.03 5.73 -10.65
C GLY A 16 -5.58 5.83 -9.19
N LEU A 17 -5.19 7.03 -8.72
CA LEU A 17 -4.75 7.23 -7.34
C LEU A 17 -5.84 6.95 -6.30
N HIS A 18 -7.11 7.04 -6.71
CA HIS A 18 -8.28 6.73 -5.88
C HIS A 18 -8.75 5.26 -6.02
N GLN A 19 -8.01 4.44 -6.79
CA GLN A 19 -8.30 3.04 -7.05
C GLN A 19 -7.13 2.16 -6.59
N LEU A 20 -7.44 0.89 -6.39
CA LEU A 20 -6.49 -0.19 -6.14
C LEU A 20 -6.83 -1.32 -7.12
N ASN A 21 -5.85 -2.16 -7.41
CA ASN A 21 -6.01 -3.37 -8.20
C ASN A 21 -5.34 -4.53 -7.47
N GLU A 22 -6.15 -5.49 -7.02
CA GLU A 22 -5.70 -6.66 -6.25
C GLU A 22 -4.71 -6.31 -5.10
N PRO A 23 -5.11 -5.46 -4.12
CA PRO A 23 -4.24 -5.17 -2.99
C PRO A 23 -4.10 -6.42 -2.10
N ILE A 24 -2.86 -6.87 -1.84
CA ILE A 24 -2.62 -8.16 -1.17
C ILE A 24 -1.97 -8.05 0.22
N ASP A 25 -1.40 -6.89 0.56
CA ASP A 25 -0.81 -6.66 1.89
C ASP A 25 -0.92 -5.19 2.32
N VAL A 26 -0.92 -4.95 3.62
CA VAL A 26 -0.99 -3.63 4.23
C VAL A 26 -0.23 -3.55 5.55
N LEU A 27 0.50 -2.46 5.77
CA LEU A 27 1.04 -2.10 7.09
C LEU A 27 0.65 -0.68 7.49
N ILE A 28 0.82 -0.37 8.77
CA ILE A 28 0.55 0.95 9.34
C ILE A 28 1.87 1.68 9.56
N ASP A 29 2.05 2.83 8.92
CA ASP A 29 3.04 3.82 9.34
C ASP A 29 2.42 4.68 10.45
N LYS A 30 2.81 4.39 11.69
CA LYS A 30 2.31 5.10 12.88
C LYS A 30 2.77 6.55 12.94
N GLU A 31 3.94 6.86 12.37
CA GLU A 31 4.52 8.20 12.41
C GLU A 31 3.77 9.15 11.47
N THR A 32 3.40 8.68 10.27
CA THR A 32 2.61 9.48 9.32
C THR A 32 1.11 9.24 9.42
N ASP A 33 0.68 8.36 10.33
CA ASP A 33 -0.72 7.96 10.48
C ASP A 33 -1.34 7.47 9.15
N SER A 34 -0.59 6.61 8.44
CA SER A 34 -0.92 6.15 7.08
C SER A 34 -0.93 4.62 6.96
N LEU A 35 -1.67 4.12 5.98
CA LEU A 35 -1.54 2.76 5.45
C LEU A 35 -0.50 2.76 4.33
N ILE A 36 0.36 1.76 4.33
CA ILE A 36 1.19 1.42 3.17
C ILE A 36 0.64 0.13 2.60
N ILE A 37 0.28 0.13 1.33
CA ILE A 37 -0.48 -0.95 0.69
C ILE A 37 0.31 -1.47 -0.50
N CYS A 38 0.47 -2.79 -0.57
CA CYS A 38 0.97 -3.46 -1.74
C CYS A 38 -0.19 -3.61 -2.74
N ASP A 39 -0.15 -2.80 -3.79
CA ASP A 39 -1.17 -2.73 -4.84
C ASP A 39 -0.70 -3.60 -6.03
N TRP A 40 -0.73 -4.92 -5.81
CA TRP A 40 -0.05 -5.92 -6.63
C TRP A 40 -0.45 -5.87 -8.10
N GLY A 41 -1.75 -5.77 -8.38
CA GLY A 41 -2.25 -5.71 -9.76
C GLY A 41 -1.87 -4.43 -10.51
N ASN A 42 -1.33 -3.43 -9.81
CA ASN A 42 -0.80 -2.20 -10.39
C ASN A 42 0.74 -2.11 -10.29
N ASP A 43 1.43 -3.18 -9.89
CA ASP A 43 2.90 -3.23 -9.76
C ASP A 43 3.50 -2.09 -8.90
N ARG A 44 2.80 -1.68 -7.83
CA ARG A 44 3.20 -0.52 -7.01
C ARG A 44 2.93 -0.71 -5.52
N VAL A 45 3.61 0.09 -4.71
CA VAL A 45 3.30 0.30 -3.29
C VAL A 45 2.80 1.72 -3.11
N VAL A 46 1.63 1.86 -2.49
CA VAL A 46 0.97 3.16 -2.28
C VAL A 46 0.81 3.48 -0.80
N ARG A 47 0.83 4.78 -0.47
CA ARG A 47 0.49 5.32 0.83
C ARG A 47 -0.91 5.92 0.81
N TRP A 48 -1.71 5.63 1.83
CA TRP A 48 -3.01 6.25 2.07
C TRP A 48 -3.08 6.80 3.49
N SER A 49 -3.41 8.07 3.64
CA SER A 49 -3.67 8.66 4.97
C SER A 49 -4.89 8.00 5.61
N ARG A 50 -4.79 7.65 6.90
CA ARG A 50 -5.92 7.12 7.68
C ARG A 50 -6.89 8.22 8.15
N ARG A 51 -6.49 9.48 7.99
CA ARG A 51 -7.31 10.63 8.37
C ARG A 51 -8.50 10.77 7.43
N SER A 52 -9.61 11.21 8.01
CA SER A 52 -10.86 11.44 7.29
C SER A 52 -10.68 12.45 6.15
N GLY A 53 -11.37 12.22 5.03
CA GLY A 53 -11.36 13.12 3.86
C GLY A 53 -10.31 12.80 2.80
N THR A 54 -9.43 11.82 3.04
CA THR A 54 -8.48 11.34 2.02
C THR A 54 -9.24 10.52 0.97
N THR A 55 -9.16 10.90 -0.30
CA THR A 55 -9.87 10.24 -1.42
C THR A 55 -8.95 9.51 -2.38
N GLN A 56 -7.63 9.67 -2.24
CA GLN A 56 -6.63 9.08 -3.10
C GLN A 56 -5.34 8.82 -2.34
N GLY A 57 -4.56 7.85 -2.81
CA GLY A 57 -3.24 7.54 -2.32
C GLY A 57 -2.13 8.27 -3.07
N GLU A 58 -0.91 7.96 -2.65
CA GLU A 58 0.34 8.42 -3.22
C GLU A 58 1.20 7.20 -3.55
N VAL A 59 1.80 7.16 -4.74
CA VAL A 59 2.74 6.09 -5.09
C VAL A 59 4.06 6.33 -4.36
N LEU A 60 4.48 5.37 -3.52
CA LEU A 60 5.79 5.40 -2.86
C LEU A 60 6.85 4.68 -3.70
N ILE A 61 6.47 3.53 -4.27
CA ILE A 61 7.35 2.68 -5.07
C ILE A 61 6.55 2.21 -6.28
N ASP A 62 7.15 2.31 -7.46
CA ASP A 62 6.58 1.85 -8.72
C ASP A 62 7.46 0.74 -9.32
N ASN A 63 6.92 -0.01 -10.29
CA ASN A 63 7.61 -1.11 -10.98
C ASN A 63 8.15 -2.19 -10.01
N ILE A 64 7.32 -2.55 -9.04
CA ILE A 64 7.60 -3.58 -8.04
C ILE A 64 6.48 -4.61 -8.02
N ASN A 65 6.86 -5.87 -8.18
CA ASN A 65 5.95 -7.00 -8.08
C ASN A 65 5.82 -7.37 -6.60
N CYS A 66 5.27 -6.46 -5.79
CA CYS A 66 5.25 -6.57 -4.33
C CYS A 66 4.41 -7.76 -3.86
N CYS A 67 4.78 -8.44 -2.78
CA CYS A 67 3.91 -9.45 -2.15
C CYS A 67 3.73 -9.28 -0.64
N GLY A 68 4.79 -8.88 0.05
CA GLY A 68 4.78 -8.68 1.49
C GLY A 68 5.48 -7.38 1.85
N LEU A 69 4.98 -6.73 2.88
CA LEU A 69 5.46 -5.48 3.43
C LEU A 69 5.92 -5.66 4.88
N ALA A 70 7.04 -5.07 5.24
CA ALA A 70 7.46 -4.89 6.62
C ALA A 70 8.16 -3.55 6.78
N MET A 71 8.11 -2.96 7.97
CA MET A 71 8.81 -1.72 8.26
C MET A 71 9.50 -1.83 9.62
N ASP A 72 10.76 -1.40 9.69
CA ASP A 72 11.52 -1.39 10.94
C ASP A 72 11.35 -0.09 11.74
N GLU A 73 11.96 -0.03 12.92
CA GLU A 73 11.90 1.15 13.80
C GLU A 73 12.63 2.37 13.23
N GLN A 74 13.56 2.16 12.29
CA GLN A 74 14.23 3.23 11.55
C GLN A 74 13.41 3.68 10.33
N ARG A 75 12.23 3.09 10.13
CA ARG A 75 11.28 3.36 9.04
C ARG A 75 11.78 2.96 7.66
N TYR A 76 12.70 2.00 7.58
CA TYR A 76 12.97 1.37 6.30
C TYR A 76 11.82 0.45 5.92
N LEU A 77 11.34 0.58 4.69
CA LEU A 77 10.30 -0.26 4.13
C LEU A 77 10.93 -1.44 3.39
N TYR A 78 10.59 -2.65 3.81
CA TYR A 78 11.02 -3.89 3.20
C TYR A 78 9.86 -4.44 2.36
N VAL A 79 10.11 -4.65 1.08
CA VAL A 79 9.11 -5.17 0.13
C VAL A 79 9.67 -6.40 -0.55
N SER A 80 8.98 -7.53 -0.44
CA SER A 80 9.31 -8.71 -1.24
C SER A 80 8.85 -8.52 -2.69
N ASP A 81 9.75 -8.71 -3.64
CA ASP A 81 9.46 -8.70 -5.07
C ASP A 81 9.50 -10.14 -5.59
N TRP A 82 8.33 -10.71 -5.87
CA TRP A 82 8.23 -12.14 -6.23
C TRP A 82 8.85 -12.44 -7.60
N LYS A 83 8.83 -11.48 -8.51
CA LYS A 83 9.34 -11.62 -9.88
C LYS A 83 10.85 -11.50 -9.93
N LYS A 84 11.44 -10.66 -9.07
CA LYS A 84 12.89 -10.47 -8.98
C LYS A 84 13.57 -11.40 -7.98
N HIS A 85 12.80 -12.22 -7.24
CA HIS A 85 13.30 -13.16 -6.24
C HIS A 85 14.13 -12.49 -5.13
N GLU A 86 13.69 -11.33 -4.66
CA GLU A 86 14.43 -10.53 -3.68
C GLU A 86 13.51 -9.81 -2.68
N VAL A 87 14.11 -9.31 -1.60
CA VAL A 87 13.47 -8.34 -0.71
C VAL A 87 14.28 -7.06 -0.79
N ARG A 88 13.63 -5.95 -1.17
CA ARG A 88 14.25 -4.64 -1.28
C ARG A 88 13.93 -3.80 -0.04
N ARG A 89 14.93 -3.07 0.43
CA ARG A 89 14.81 -2.04 1.46
C ARG A 89 14.74 -0.67 0.80
N TYR A 90 13.77 0.15 1.20
CA TYR A 90 13.56 1.53 0.78
C TYR A 90 13.62 2.47 1.98
#